data_AF-A6T1J5-F1
#
_entry.id   AF-A6T1J5-F1
#
_cell.length_a   1.000
_cell.length_b   1.000
_cell.length_c   1.000
_cell.angle_alpha   90.00
_cell.angle_beta   90.00
_cell.angle_gamma   90.00
#
_symmetry.space_group_name_H-M   'P 1'
#
loop_
_entity.id
_entity.type
_entity.pdbx_description
1 polymer ?
#
loop_
_entity_poly.entity_id
_entity_poly.type
_entity_poly.pdbx_seq_one_letter_code
_entity_poly.pdbx_strand_id
1 'polypeptide(L)'
;MKPTTLGFSIEQRVTTGVATINPKEPTMNTTNQIPATQNEDWGFWGTMNENAATAWPLAMTAISDATNQPLESVRLFLDSRHGRHFADDVLNQIHAGRALVDAIHAATTQWMTWKINRHTTKDYGIPRGLPYLTGFVIHCEITDESLAA
;
A
#
# COMPACT_ATOMS: atom_id res chain seq x y z
N MET A 1 20.59 36.02 -58.48
CA MET A 1 19.36 36.66 -59.01
C MET A 1 18.18 35.71 -58.82
N LYS A 2 17.17 36.11 -58.05
CA LYS A 2 15.79 35.56 -58.13
C LYS A 2 15.04 36.40 -59.18
N PRO A 3 14.02 35.93 -59.93
CA PRO A 3 12.76 35.33 -59.45
C PRO A 3 12.27 34.17 -60.39
N THR A 4 11.16 33.44 -60.20
CA THR A 4 9.74 33.86 -60.30
C THR A 4 8.84 32.68 -59.94
N THR A 5 7.63 33.03 -59.51
CA THR A 5 6.67 32.27 -58.73
C THR A 5 5.41 31.91 -59.54
N LEU A 6 4.83 30.74 -59.23
CA LEU A 6 3.40 30.29 -59.28
C LEU A 6 2.71 29.76 -60.54
N GLY A 7 2.02 28.62 -60.32
CA GLY A 7 0.84 28.08 -61.03
C GLY A 7 1.11 26.68 -61.59
N PHE A 8 0.34 25.61 -61.37
CA PHE A 8 -0.93 25.33 -60.68
C PHE A 8 -1.10 23.79 -60.78
N SER A 9 -1.61 23.09 -59.77
CA SER A 9 -2.61 22.00 -59.91
C SER A 9 -2.73 21.14 -58.65
N ILE A 10 -3.97 20.77 -58.41
CA ILE A 10 -4.55 20.30 -57.16
C ILE A 10 -4.56 18.79 -57.22
N GLU A 11 -3.86 18.13 -56.31
CA GLU A 11 -3.99 16.68 -56.08
C GLU A 11 -4.44 16.49 -54.63
N GLN A 12 -5.69 16.05 -54.48
CA GLN A 12 -6.27 15.70 -53.19
C GLN A 12 -5.45 14.59 -52.54
N ARG A 13 -4.64 14.93 -51.53
CA ARG A 13 -4.16 13.93 -50.58
C ARG A 13 -5.15 13.82 -49.43
N VAL A 14 -5.90 12.72 -49.49
CA VAL A 14 -6.66 12.14 -48.37
C VAL A 14 -5.69 11.98 -47.20
N THR A 15 -5.82 12.85 -46.20
CA THR A 15 -5.17 12.61 -44.90
C THR A 15 -6.05 11.59 -44.18
N THR A 16 -5.49 10.38 -44.08
CA THR A 16 -5.90 9.31 -43.19
C THR A 16 -6.35 9.86 -41.84
N GLY A 17 -7.57 9.51 -41.43
CA GLY A 17 -8.11 9.88 -40.13
C GLY A 17 -7.15 9.50 -39.02
N VAL A 18 -6.73 10.48 -38.22
CA VAL A 18 -6.10 10.23 -36.93
C VAL A 18 -7.19 9.64 -36.05
N ALA A 19 -7.13 8.32 -35.85
CA ALA A 19 -7.92 7.66 -34.84
C ALA A 19 -7.61 8.35 -33.51
N THR A 20 -8.62 9.03 -32.95
CA THR A 20 -8.63 9.41 -31.55
C THR A 20 -8.56 8.12 -30.75
N ILE A 21 -7.35 7.68 -30.40
CA ILE A 21 -7.19 6.78 -29.27
C ILE A 21 -7.53 7.64 -28.05
N ASN A 22 -8.80 7.65 -27.65
CA ASN A 22 -9.10 7.94 -26.26
C ASN A 22 -8.29 6.92 -25.46
N PRO A 23 -7.28 7.30 -24.66
CA PRO A 23 -6.98 6.47 -23.52
C PRO A 23 -8.24 6.55 -22.67
N LYS A 24 -9.08 5.53 -22.77
CA LYS A 24 -10.02 5.21 -21.71
C LYS A 24 -9.12 4.99 -20.50
N GLU A 25 -8.94 6.02 -19.69
CA GLU A 25 -8.48 5.87 -18.32
C GLU A 25 -9.29 4.68 -17.78
N PRO A 26 -8.64 3.61 -17.31
CA PRO A 26 -9.38 2.61 -16.57
C PRO A 26 -9.91 3.34 -15.35
N THR A 27 -11.18 3.68 -15.39
CA THR A 27 -11.97 4.03 -14.21
C THR A 27 -11.80 2.83 -13.28
N MET A 28 -10.87 2.93 -12.33
CA MET A 28 -10.68 1.98 -11.25
C MET A 28 -11.93 2.09 -10.37
N ASN A 29 -12.98 1.39 -10.77
CA ASN A 29 -14.13 1.13 -9.93
C ASN A 29 -13.68 0.12 -8.87
N THR A 30 -12.84 0.56 -7.93
CA THR A 30 -12.45 -0.26 -6.79
C THR A 30 -13.68 -0.37 -5.91
N THR A 31 -14.44 -1.43 -6.12
CA THR A 31 -15.31 -1.95 -5.08
C THR A 31 -14.37 -2.25 -3.91
N ASN A 32 -14.51 -1.53 -2.78
CA ASN A 32 -13.67 -1.60 -1.56
C ASN A 32 -13.68 -3.01 -0.92
N GLN A 33 -13.24 -4.03 -1.66
CA GLN A 33 -13.02 -5.34 -1.12
C GLN A 33 -11.67 -5.31 -0.42
N ILE A 34 -11.68 -5.67 0.86
CA ILE A 34 -10.46 -5.89 1.63
C ILE A 34 -9.74 -7.07 0.95
N PRO A 35 -8.52 -6.87 0.42
CA PRO A 35 -7.80 -7.96 -0.21
C PRO A 35 -7.46 -9.04 0.83
N ALA A 36 -7.48 -10.30 0.40
CA ALA A 36 -7.06 -11.42 1.23
C ALA A 36 -5.55 -11.36 1.47
N THR A 37 -5.10 -11.98 2.57
CA THR A 37 -3.66 -12.22 2.77
C THR A 37 -3.09 -13.05 1.62
N GLN A 38 -1.81 -12.83 1.30
CA GLN A 38 -1.05 -13.71 0.41
C GLN A 38 0.01 -14.51 1.18
N ASN A 39 0.00 -14.46 2.51
CA ASN A 39 0.96 -15.12 3.38
C ASN A 39 0.25 -15.69 4.64
N GLU A 40 -0.51 -16.78 4.44
CA GLU A 40 -1.28 -17.41 5.52
C GLU A 40 -0.40 -18.07 6.61
N ASP A 41 0.81 -18.51 6.25
CA ASP A 41 1.69 -19.22 7.17
C ASP A 41 2.57 -18.29 8.02
N TRP A 42 2.65 -16.99 7.67
CA TRP A 42 3.51 -16.03 8.36
C TRP A 42 2.90 -14.62 8.41
N GLY A 43 3.73 -13.60 8.63
CA GLY A 43 3.27 -12.22 8.81
C GLY A 43 2.24 -12.08 9.93
N PHE A 44 1.30 -11.16 9.76
CA PHE A 44 0.20 -10.93 10.68
C PHE A 44 -0.75 -12.14 10.74
N TRP A 45 -1.09 -12.72 9.59
CA TRP A 45 -2.07 -13.80 9.51
C TRP A 45 -1.60 -15.04 10.28
N GLY A 46 -0.41 -15.55 9.98
CA GLY A 46 0.15 -16.72 10.66
C GLY A 46 0.34 -16.48 12.16
N THR A 47 0.64 -15.25 12.56
CA THR A 47 0.81 -14.90 13.99
C THR A 47 -0.52 -14.84 14.75
N MET A 48 -1.60 -14.39 14.11
CA MET A 48 -2.93 -14.31 14.73
C MET A 48 -3.65 -15.67 14.79
N ASN A 49 -3.18 -16.68 14.05
CA ASN A 49 -3.68 -18.07 14.04
C ASN A 49 -5.22 -18.13 13.97
N GLU A 50 -5.91 -18.69 14.98
CA GLU A 50 -7.38 -18.82 14.98
C GLU A 50 -8.13 -17.47 14.93
N ASN A 51 -7.48 -16.38 15.32
CA ASN A 51 -8.07 -15.04 15.29
C ASN A 51 -7.87 -14.35 13.93
N ALA A 52 -7.04 -14.90 13.04
CA ALA A 52 -6.60 -14.23 11.81
C ALA A 52 -7.76 -13.80 10.91
N ALA A 53 -8.71 -14.71 10.65
CA ALA A 53 -9.87 -14.41 9.79
C ALA A 53 -10.73 -13.25 10.31
N THR A 54 -10.84 -13.10 11.64
CA THR A 54 -11.59 -12.00 12.27
C THR A 54 -10.75 -10.74 12.36
N ALA A 55 -9.46 -10.87 12.68
CA ALA A 55 -8.54 -9.76 12.90
C ALA A 55 -8.12 -9.06 11.61
N TRP A 56 -8.00 -9.81 10.51
CA TRP A 56 -7.52 -9.30 9.22
C TRP A 56 -8.31 -8.09 8.71
N PRO A 57 -9.64 -8.14 8.51
CA PRO A 57 -10.38 -6.98 8.02
C PRO A 57 -10.35 -5.79 8.99
N LEU A 58 -10.26 -6.06 10.31
CA LEU A 58 -10.16 -5.03 11.34
C LEU A 58 -8.81 -4.29 11.28
N ALA A 59 -7.71 -5.05 11.17
CA ALA A 59 -6.36 -4.50 11.06
C ALA A 59 -6.17 -3.72 9.75
N MET A 60 -6.63 -4.29 8.62
CA MET A 60 -6.59 -3.65 7.30
C MET A 60 -7.25 -2.27 7.33
N THR A 61 -8.45 -2.19 7.91
CA THR A 61 -9.20 -0.93 8.02
C THR A 61 -8.52 0.04 8.97
N ALA A 62 -8.18 -0.40 10.19
CA ALA A 62 -7.58 0.47 11.20
C ALA A 62 -6.25 1.10 10.75
N ILE A 63 -5.39 0.32 10.06
CA ILE A 63 -4.10 0.80 9.57
C ILE A 63 -4.30 1.71 8.35
N SER A 64 -5.17 1.34 7.41
CA SER A 64 -5.52 2.19 6.25
C SER A 64 -5.99 3.57 6.72
N ASP A 65 -6.93 3.61 7.67
CA ASP A 65 -7.49 4.85 8.22
C ASP A 65 -6.43 5.68 8.97
N ALA A 66 -5.60 5.03 9.80
CA ALA A 66 -4.58 5.73 10.58
C ALA A 66 -3.45 6.31 9.72
N THR A 67 -3.11 5.65 8.61
CA THR A 67 -1.97 6.02 7.76
C THR A 67 -2.36 6.75 6.48
N ASN A 68 -3.64 6.75 6.11
CA ASN A 68 -4.15 7.19 4.81
C ASN A 68 -3.46 6.48 3.62
N GLN A 69 -3.05 5.22 3.82
CA GLN A 69 -2.45 4.39 2.76
C GLN A 69 -3.50 3.45 2.16
N PRO A 70 -3.36 3.06 0.88
CA PRO A 70 -4.31 2.16 0.25
C PRO A 70 -4.24 0.76 0.86
N LEU A 71 -5.36 0.04 0.82
CA LEU A 71 -5.48 -1.31 1.39
C LEU A 71 -4.43 -2.27 0.84
N GLU A 72 -4.00 -2.12 -0.41
CA GLU A 72 -2.96 -2.98 -0.99
C GLU A 72 -1.59 -2.80 -0.30
N SER A 73 -1.19 -1.57 0.01
CA SER A 73 0.05 -1.30 0.77
C SER A 73 -0.07 -1.84 2.20
N VAL A 74 -1.26 -1.75 2.80
CA VAL A 74 -1.52 -2.34 4.13
C VAL A 74 -1.43 -3.86 4.10
N ARG A 75 -1.96 -4.52 3.06
CA ARG A 75 -1.80 -5.97 2.87
C ARG A 75 -0.34 -6.36 2.81
N LEU A 76 0.46 -5.69 1.96
CA LEU A 76 1.89 -5.95 1.84
C LEU A 76 2.62 -5.81 3.18
N PHE A 77 2.27 -4.78 3.95
CA PHE A 77 2.77 -4.61 5.31
C PHE A 77 2.38 -5.76 6.24
N LEU A 78 1.09 -6.13 6.27
CA LEU A 78 0.59 -7.21 7.14
C LEU A 78 1.15 -8.59 6.74
N ASP A 79 1.40 -8.83 5.46
CA ASP A 79 2.01 -10.06 4.95
C ASP A 79 3.53 -10.12 5.21
N SER A 80 4.16 -9.01 5.61
CA SER A 80 5.60 -8.93 5.87
C SER A 80 6.00 -9.35 7.29
N ARG A 81 7.31 -9.46 7.54
CA ARG A 81 7.87 -9.62 8.90
C ARG A 81 7.47 -8.49 9.86
N HIS A 82 7.22 -7.28 9.36
CA HIS A 82 6.77 -6.15 10.17
C HIS A 82 5.31 -6.33 10.59
N GLY A 83 4.50 -6.98 9.74
CA GLY A 83 3.14 -7.43 10.07
C GLY A 83 3.13 -8.44 11.21
N ARG A 84 4.11 -9.35 11.28
CA ARG A 84 4.30 -10.23 12.45
C ARG A 84 4.57 -9.45 13.73
N HIS A 85 5.46 -8.46 13.70
CA HIS A 85 5.73 -7.62 14.88
C HIS A 85 4.49 -6.83 15.32
N PHE A 86 3.71 -6.34 14.37
CA PHE A 86 2.43 -5.69 14.67
C PHE A 86 1.45 -6.68 15.31
N ALA A 87 1.35 -7.91 14.81
CA ALA A 87 0.53 -8.97 15.41
C ALA A 87 0.97 -9.31 16.85
N ASP A 88 2.28 -9.42 17.09
CA ASP A 88 2.82 -9.65 18.44
C ASP A 88 2.34 -8.56 19.42
N ASP A 89 2.35 -7.28 18.99
CA ASP A 89 1.83 -6.17 19.80
C ASP A 89 0.30 -6.22 20.00
N VAL A 90 -0.46 -6.64 18.99
CA VAL A 90 -1.92 -6.89 19.14
C VAL A 90 -2.18 -8.00 20.15
N LEU A 91 -1.46 -9.12 20.07
CA LEU A 91 -1.58 -10.22 21.02
C LEU A 91 -1.20 -9.78 22.44
N ASN A 92 -0.15 -8.97 22.61
CA ASN A 92 0.21 -8.39 23.89
C ASN A 92 -0.94 -7.56 24.50
N GLN A 93 -1.65 -6.79 23.68
CA GLN A 93 -2.83 -6.03 24.13
C GLN A 93 -4.01 -6.94 24.51
N ILE A 94 -4.22 -8.04 23.78
CA ILE A 94 -5.24 -9.05 24.12
C ILE A 94 -4.88 -9.74 25.44
N HIS A 95 -3.62 -10.11 25.63
CA HIS A 95 -3.13 -10.69 26.90
C HIS A 95 -3.27 -9.72 28.08
N ALA A 96 -3.22 -8.41 27.83
CA ALA A 96 -3.52 -7.38 28.82
C ALA A 96 -5.03 -7.22 29.12
N GLY A 97 -5.89 -8.05 28.54
CA GLY A 97 -7.33 -8.12 28.80
C GLY A 97 -8.20 -7.28 27.87
N ARG A 98 -7.66 -6.75 26.77
CA ARG A 98 -8.46 -5.99 25.79
C ARG A 98 -9.19 -6.93 24.83
N ALA A 99 -10.37 -6.50 24.38
CA ALA A 99 -11.04 -7.15 23.26
C ALA A 99 -10.24 -6.96 21.96
N LEU A 100 -10.40 -7.87 20.99
CA LEU A 100 -9.64 -7.87 19.73
C LEU A 100 -9.65 -6.52 19.01
N VAL A 101 -10.83 -5.90 18.87
CA VAL A 101 -10.98 -4.59 18.20
C VAL A 101 -10.17 -3.51 18.94
N ASP A 102 -10.32 -3.43 20.27
CA ASP A 102 -9.60 -2.46 21.10
C ASP A 102 -8.09 -2.71 21.10
N ALA A 103 -7.67 -3.96 21.04
CA ALA A 103 -6.26 -4.35 20.95
C ALA A 103 -5.63 -3.88 19.64
N ILE A 104 -6.32 -4.06 18.51
CA ILE A 104 -5.88 -3.57 17.20
C ILE A 104 -5.78 -2.04 17.21
N HIS A 105 -6.77 -1.33 17.74
CA HIS A 105 -6.72 0.13 17.84
C HIS A 105 -5.60 0.62 18.76
N ALA A 106 -5.36 -0.06 19.89
CA ALA A 106 -4.29 0.25 20.82
C ALA A 106 -2.91 0.07 20.16
N ALA A 107 -2.67 -1.06 19.50
CA ALA A 107 -1.43 -1.31 18.77
C ALA A 107 -1.21 -0.30 17.64
N THR A 108 -2.26 0.00 16.86
CA THR A 108 -2.22 1.01 15.79
C THR A 108 -1.82 2.38 16.34
N THR A 109 -2.45 2.81 17.44
CA THR A 109 -2.14 4.10 18.10
C THR A 109 -0.71 4.16 18.62
N GLN A 110 -0.24 3.05 19.21
CA GLN A 110 1.12 2.94 19.73
C GLN A 110 2.15 3.08 18.60
N TRP A 111 1.96 2.37 17.49
CA TRP A 111 2.84 2.43 16.32
C TRP A 111 2.81 3.79 15.62
N MET A 112 1.68 4.51 15.69
CA MET A 112 1.59 5.89 15.20
C MET A 112 2.30 6.91 16.09
N THR A 113 2.42 6.61 17.38
CA THR A 113 3.12 7.47 18.35
C THR A 113 4.62 7.36 18.22
N TRP A 114 5.14 6.16 17.99
CA TRP A 114 6.56 5.92 17.77
C TRP A 114 7.04 6.60 16.50
N LYS A 115 8.24 7.18 16.56
CA LYS A 115 8.85 7.88 15.43
C LYS A 115 10.04 7.11 14.90
N ILE A 116 10.16 7.06 13.58
CA ILE A 116 11.33 6.49 12.90
C ILE A 116 12.58 7.25 13.34
N ASN A 117 13.52 6.50 13.93
CA ASN A 117 14.76 7.02 14.45
C ASN A 117 15.88 6.93 13.40
N ARG A 118 17.09 7.40 13.75
CA ARG A 118 18.24 7.40 12.83
C ARG A 118 18.65 6.00 12.37
N HIS A 119 18.47 4.98 13.19
CA HIS A 119 18.85 3.61 12.87
C HIS A 119 17.91 3.01 11.83
N THR A 120 16.60 3.14 12.04
CA THR A 120 15.58 2.70 11.07
C THR A 120 15.73 3.38 9.72
N THR A 121 16.07 4.68 9.68
CA THR A 121 16.40 5.37 8.42
C THR A 121 17.62 4.76 7.71
N LYS A 122 18.65 4.35 8.47
CA LYS A 122 19.86 3.76 7.90
C LYS A 122 19.60 2.37 7.32
N ASP A 123 18.80 1.57 8.02
CA ASP A 123 18.61 0.16 7.66
C ASP A 123 17.58 0.00 6.53
N TYR A 124 16.56 0.87 6.49
CA TYR A 124 15.42 0.73 5.57
C TYR A 124 15.26 1.90 4.59
N GLY A 125 16.08 2.95 4.71
CA GLY A 125 15.95 4.16 3.89
C GLY A 125 14.72 5.01 4.21
N ILE A 126 13.97 4.70 5.28
CA ILE A 126 12.71 5.40 5.60
C ILE A 126 12.99 6.80 6.19
N PRO A 127 12.32 7.87 5.73
CA PRO A 127 12.51 9.22 6.25
C PRO A 127 12.28 9.34 7.77
N ARG A 128 13.17 10.07 8.45
CA ARG A 128 13.10 10.31 9.90
C ARG A 128 11.87 11.15 10.26
N GLY A 129 11.29 10.88 11.43
CA GLY A 129 10.23 11.70 12.02
C GLY A 129 8.82 11.32 11.58
N LEU A 130 8.70 10.42 10.60
CA LEU A 130 7.44 9.77 10.29
C LEU A 130 7.01 8.84 11.45
N PRO A 131 5.69 8.69 11.66
CA PRO A 131 5.17 7.59 12.47
C PRO A 131 5.75 6.26 12.00
N TYR A 132 6.06 5.37 12.95
CA TYR A 132 6.61 4.05 12.67
C TYR A 132 5.69 3.29 11.72
N LEU A 133 4.38 3.23 12.03
CA LEU A 133 3.38 2.55 11.20
C LEU A 133 3.39 3.05 9.75
N THR A 134 3.26 4.37 9.53
CA THR A 134 3.25 4.96 8.19
C THR A 134 4.51 4.62 7.42
N GLY A 135 5.67 4.69 8.07
CA GLY A 135 6.94 4.43 7.41
C GLY A 135 7.10 2.98 6.96
N PHE A 136 6.70 2.00 7.78
CA PHE A 136 6.79 0.58 7.37
C PHE A 136 5.74 0.19 6.33
N VAL A 137 4.53 0.77 6.38
CA VAL A 137 3.53 0.54 5.34
C VAL A 137 4.05 1.00 3.97
N ILE A 138 4.62 2.19 3.89
CA ILE A 138 5.24 2.70 2.65
C ILE A 138 6.47 1.87 2.26
N HIS A 139 7.28 1.47 3.24
CA HIS A 139 8.48 0.67 2.97
C HIS A 139 8.16 -0.69 2.32
N CYS A 140 7.16 -1.41 2.85
CA CYS A 140 6.76 -2.72 2.34
C CYS A 140 6.10 -2.65 0.96
N GLU A 141 5.58 -1.49 0.55
CA GLU A 141 5.12 -1.29 -0.82
C GLU A 141 6.29 -1.20 -1.82
N ILE A 142 7.40 -0.58 -1.39
CA ILE A 142 8.57 -0.35 -2.24
C ILE A 142 9.51 -1.56 -2.27
N THR A 143 9.60 -2.28 -1.15
CA THR A 143 10.45 -3.46 -1.02
C THR A 143 9.61 -4.72 -1.08
N ASP A 144 9.95 -5.62 -2.01
CA ASP A 144 9.34 -6.94 -2.12
C ASP A 144 9.90 -7.88 -1.02
N GLU A 145 9.77 -7.45 0.23
CA GLU A 145 10.22 -8.19 1.41
C GLU A 145 9.20 -9.30 1.80
N SER A 146 8.14 -9.46 1.01
CA SER A 146 7.11 -10.50 1.16
C SER A 146 7.65 -11.93 0.99
N LEU A 147 8.88 -12.09 0.46
CA LEU A 147 9.45 -13.37 0.04
C LEU A 147 10.72 -13.82 0.79
N ALA A 148 11.21 -13.07 1.78
CA ALA A 148 12.44 -13.43 2.49
C ALA A 148 12.15 -14.30 3.73
N ALA A 149 12.20 -15.63 3.53
CA ALA A 149 12.16 -16.67 4.56
C ALA A 149 13.55 -17.08 5.08
#